data_AF-A0A3P5YJ72-F1
#
_entry.id   AF-A0A3P5YJ72-F1
#
_cell.length_a   1.000
_cell.length_b   1.000
_cell.length_c   1.000
_cell.angle_alpha   90.00
_cell.angle_beta   90.00
_cell.angle_gamma   90.00
#
_symmetry.space_group_name_H-M   'P 1'
#
loop_
_entity.id
_entity.type
_entity.pdbx_description
1 polymer ?
#
loop_
_entity_poly.entity_id
_entity_poly.type
_entity_poly.pdbx_seq_one_letter_code
_entity_poly.pdbx_strand_id
1 'polypeptide(L)' 'MDQVLSFLHTEFTLLLSAMRSSLQLELTSMSFESDCIELVKLINDEED' A
#
# COMPACT_ATOMS: atom_id res chain seq x y z
N MET A 1 19.65 -6.73 14.16
CA MET A 1 19.67 -7.37 12.83
C MET A 1 18.24 -7.28 12.35
N ASP A 2 17.87 -6.09 11.89
CA ASP A 2 16.52 -5.76 11.45
C ASP A 2 16.22 -6.62 10.22
N GLN A 3 15.55 -7.74 10.50
CA GLN A 3 15.03 -8.63 9.49
C GLN A 3 14.18 -7.77 8.57
N VAL A 4 14.66 -7.65 7.33
CA VAL A 4 13.93 -7.23 6.15
C VAL A 4 12.44 -7.43 6.43
N LEU A 5 11.73 -6.34 6.76
CA LEU A 5 10.28 -6.36 6.84
C LEU A 5 9.83 -7.07 5.55
N SER A 6 8.97 -8.09 5.69
CA SER A 6 8.44 -8.85 4.57
C SER A 6 8.16 -7.90 3.40
N PHE A 7 8.52 -8.27 2.17
CA PHE A 7 8.32 -7.42 0.99
C PHE A 7 6.91 -6.77 0.99
N LEU A 8 5.91 -7.56 1.37
CA LEU A 8 4.53 -7.13 1.57
C LEU A 8 4.35 -6.03 2.63
N HIS A 9 5.02 -6.12 3.77
CA HIS A 9 5.01 -5.07 4.80
C HIS A 9 5.63 -3.76 4.29
N THR A 10 6.68 -3.85 3.46
CA THR A 10 7.32 -2.67 2.88
C THR A 10 6.38 -1.99 1.89
N GLU A 11 5.80 -2.75 0.97
CA GLU A 11 4.81 -2.25 0.00
C GLU A 11 3.58 -1.65 0.68
N PHE A 12 3.05 -2.31 1.72
CA PHE A 12 1.92 -1.78 2.48
C PHE A 12 2.26 -0.47 3.20
N THR A 13 3.46 -0.38 3.78
CA THR A 13 3.94 0.85 4.43
C THR A 13 4.10 1.99 3.43
N LEU A 14 4.62 1.69 2.23
CA LEU A 14 4.74 2.66 1.14
C LEU A 14 3.37 3.20 0.72
N LEU A 15 2.39 2.31 0.52
CA LEU A 15 1.02 2.68 0.17
C LEU A 15 0.39 3.59 1.24
N LEU A 16 0.49 3.22 2.52
CA LEU A 16 -0.01 4.05 3.63
C LEU A 16 0.65 5.43 3.66
N SER A 17 1.96 5.50 3.37
CA SER A 17 2.66 6.77 3.29
C SER A 17 2.14 7.62 2.14
N ALA A 18 1.91 7.03 0.96
CA ALA A 18 1.35 7.73 -0.19
C ALA A 18 -0.05 8.28 0.10
N MET A 19 -0.93 7.46 0.69
CA MET A 19 -2.29 7.87 1.07
C MET A 19 -2.29 9.01 2.09
N ARG A 20 -1.41 8.96 3.11
CA ARG A 20 -1.28 10.04 4.10
C ARG A 20 -0.81 11.34 3.46
N SER A 21 0.18 11.28 2.57
CA SER A 21 0.66 12.46 1.85
C SER A 21 -0.43 13.07 0.98
N SER A 22 -1.23 12.26 0.30
CA SER A 22 -2.38 12.73 -0.49
C SER A 22 -3.41 13.45 0.38
N LEU A 23 -3.74 12.90 1.56
CA LEU A 23 -4.65 13.56 2.51
C LEU A 23 -4.09 14.88 3.05
N GLN A 24 -2.78 14.96 3.30
CA GLN A 24 -2.12 16.21 3.71
C GLN A 24 -2.18 17.29 2.62
N LEU A 25 -2.31 16.89 1.35
CA LEU A 25 -2.49 17.77 0.21
C LEU A 25 -3.97 18.02 -0.14
N GLU A 26 -4.91 17.61 0.74
CA GLU A 26 -6.36 17.71 0.53
C GLU A 26 -6.89 16.94 -0.69
N LEU A 27 -6.11 15.98 -1.21
CA LEU A 27 -6.53 15.10 -2.28
C LEU A 27 -7.33 13.93 -1.70
N THR A 28 -8.66 14.01 -1.79
CA THR A 28 -9.58 13.00 -1.23
C THR A 28 -10.10 11.99 -2.26
N SER A 29 -9.89 12.25 -3.55
CA SER A 29 -10.30 11.38 -4.65
C SER A 29 -9.08 11.00 -5.47
N MET A 30 -8.48 9.85 -5.14
CA MET A 30 -7.31 9.29 -5.82
C MET A 30 -7.43 7.77 -5.93
N SER A 31 -6.85 7.24 -7.00
CA SER A 31 -6.60 5.81 -7.16
C SER A 31 -5.11 5.55 -6.92
N PHE A 32 -4.80 4.49 -6.18
CA PHE A 32 -3.43 4.04 -5.96
C PHE A 32 -3.21 2.72 -6.68
N GLU A 33 -2.10 2.59 -7.37
CA GLU A 33 -1.72 1.41 -8.13
C GLU A 33 -0.43 0.81 -7.53
N SER A 34 -0.35 -0.51 -7.44
CA SER A 34 0.83 -1.23 -6.98
C SER A 34 1.02 -2.49 -7.84
N ASP A 35 2.28 -2.75 -8.20
CA ASP A 35 2.66 -3.95 -8.94
C ASP A 35 2.77 -5.19 -8.01
N CYS A 36 2.64 -5.00 -6.68
CA CYS A 36 2.62 -6.10 -5.72
C CYS A 36 1.25 -6.79 -5.73
N ILE A 37 1.13 -7.86 -6.52
CA ILE A 37 -0.11 -8.63 -6.69
C ILE A 37 -0.68 -9.12 -5.35
N GLU A 38 0.18 -9.62 -4.47
CA GLU A 38 -0.21 -10.12 -3.13
C GLU A 38 -0.85 -9.01 -2.30
N LEU A 39 -0.34 -7.78 -2.41
CA LEU A 39 -0.89 -6.63 -1.72
C LEU A 39 -2.26 -6.21 -2.28
N VAL A 40 -2.37 -6.16 -3.61
CA VAL A 40 -3.62 -5.82 -4.29
C VAL A 40 -4.72 -6.81 -3.92
N LYS A 41 -4.42 -8.11 -3.96
CA LYS A 41 -5.35 -9.16 -3.54
C LYS A 41 -5.79 -8.99 -2.09
N LEU A 42 -4.83 -8.74 -1.19
CA LEU A 42 -5.11 -8.54 0.24
C LEU A 42 -6.02 -7.34 0.51
N ILE A 43 -5.81 -6.22 -0.19
CA ILE A 43 -6.59 -4.99 -0.01
C ILE A 43 -7.98 -5.11 -0.60
N ASN A 44 -8.08 -5.71 -1.78
CA ASN A 44 -9.36 -5.87 -2.49
C ASN A 44 -10.19 -7.02 -1.94
N ASP A 45 -9.69 -7.76 -0.94
CA ASP A 45 -10.31 -8.96 -0.39
C ASP A 45 -10.64 -9.97 -1.51
N GLU A 46 -9.73 -10.07 -2.49
CA GLU A 46 -9.83 -11.02 -3.58
C GLU A 46 -9.36 -12.38 -3.06
N GLU A 47 -10.31 -13.28 -2.77
CA GLU A 47 -10.02 -14.71 -2.57
C GLU A 47 -9.54 -15.33 -3.89
N ASP A 48 -8.49 -16.17 -3.81
CA ASP A 48 -7.83 -16.85 -4.95
C ASP A 48 -8.79 -17.56 -5.94
#